data_AF-A0A2E3FFK1-F1
#
_entry.id   AF-A0A2E3FFK1-F1
#
_cell.length_a   1.000
_cell.length_b   1.000
_cell.length_c   1.000
_cell.angle_alpha   90.00
_cell.angle_beta   90.00
_cell.angle_gamma   90.00
#
_symmetry.space_group_name_H-M   'P 1'
#
loop_
_entity.id
_entity.type
_entity.pdbx_description
1 polymer ?
#
loop_
_entity_poly.entity_id
_entity_poly.type
_entity_poly.pdbx_seq_one_letter_code
_entity_poly.pdbx_strand_id
1 'polypeptide(L)' 'MLTQMNFDRSEEIADALHEQKGLEDALLSLLSDLLPPEKEGMIYALIDAQGHCRRRAMALAGHIARSGGDNDQPAYLS' A
#
# COMPACT_ATOMS: atom_id res chain seq x y z
N MET A 1 23.45 -0.43 -8.14
CA MET A 1 22.89 0.87 -8.58
C MET A 1 21.42 0.74 -8.99
N LEU A 2 21.06 -0.20 -9.87
CA LEU A 2 19.65 -0.48 -10.24
C LEU A 2 18.79 -0.97 -9.05
N THR A 3 19.42 -1.69 -8.12
CA THR A 3 18.83 -2.21 -6.87
C THR A 3 18.44 -1.10 -5.89
N GLN A 4 19.30 -0.09 -5.69
CA GLN A 4 19.01 1.06 -4.82
C GLN A 4 17.83 1.89 -5.37
N MET A 5 17.83 2.17 -6.67
CA MET A 5 16.74 2.90 -7.34
C MET A 5 15.38 2.18 -7.24
N ASN A 6 15.39 0.84 -7.25
CA ASN A 6 14.17 0.04 -7.08
C ASN A 6 13.70 0.00 -5.62
N PHE A 7 14.62 0.05 -4.66
CA PHE A 7 14.30 0.17 -3.24
C PHE A 7 13.64 1.51 -2.93
N ASP A 8 14.29 2.62 -3.32
CA ASP A 8 13.80 3.99 -3.06
C ASP A 8 12.40 4.20 -3.68
N ARG A 9 12.18 3.73 -4.92
CA ARG A 9 10.85 3.77 -5.55
C ARG A 9 9.81 2.92 -4.85
N SER A 10 10.21 1.78 -4.29
CA SER A 10 9.28 0.92 -3.56
C SER A 10 8.87 1.55 -2.23
N GLU A 11 9.78 2.29 -1.59
CA GLU A 11 9.52 3.08 -0.38
C GLU A 11 8.57 4.26 -0.68
N GLU A 12 8.82 5.04 -1.73
CA GLU A 12 7.92 6.12 -2.18
C GLU A 12 6.50 5.61 -2.48
N ILE A 13 6.38 4.43 -3.10
CA ILE A 13 5.09 3.77 -3.36
C ILE A 13 4.43 3.33 -2.03
N ALA A 14 5.20 2.81 -1.08
CA ALA A 14 4.68 2.40 0.21
C ALA A 14 4.15 3.60 1.02
N ASP A 15 4.85 4.73 1.00
CA ASP A 15 4.45 5.96 1.66
C ASP A 15 3.19 6.57 1.04
N ALA A 16 3.15 6.68 -0.30
CA ALA A 16 1.95 7.15 -1.00
C ALA A 16 0.72 6.26 -0.73
N LEU A 17 0.91 4.94 -0.61
CA LEU A 17 -0.15 4.02 -0.23
C LEU A 17 -0.53 4.15 1.26
N HIS A 18 0.41 4.48 2.15
CA HIS A 18 0.13 4.73 3.56
C HIS A 18 -0.79 5.94 3.76
N GLU A 19 -0.54 7.03 3.05
CA GLU A 19 -1.37 8.24 3.07
C GLU A 19 -2.82 7.95 2.63
N GLN A 20 -3.02 7.01 1.69
CA GLN A 20 -4.36 6.57 1.28
C GLN A 20 -5.15 5.88 2.39
N LYS A 21 -4.49 5.36 3.44
CA LYS A 21 -5.18 4.82 4.62
C LYS A 21 -5.84 5.91 5.47
N GLY A 22 -5.13 7.00 5.70
CA GLY A 22 -5.72 8.15 6.39
C GLY A 22 -6.94 8.69 5.65
N LEU A 23 -6.89 8.71 4.31
CA LEU A 23 -8.03 9.12 3.48
C LEU A 23 -9.19 8.13 3.54
N GLU A 24 -8.92 6.81 3.57
CA GLU A 24 -9.91 5.74 3.77
C GLU A 24 -10.71 5.97 5.06
N ASP A 25 -9.99 6.11 6.18
CA ASP A 25 -10.56 6.29 7.50
C ASP A 25 -11.37 7.59 7.61
N ALA A 26 -10.86 8.68 7.02
CA ALA A 26 -11.54 9.97 6.98
C ALA A 26 -12.84 9.94 6.16
N LEU A 27 -12.84 9.25 5.02
CA LEU A 27 -14.03 9.08 4.19
C LEU A 27 -15.10 8.25 4.91
N LEU A 28 -14.73 7.13 5.53
CA LEU A 28 -15.67 6.32 6.29
C LEU A 28 -16.33 7.12 7.43
N SER A 29 -15.52 7.88 8.17
CA SER A 29 -16.01 8.73 9.27
C SER A 29 -16.90 9.89 8.80
N LEU A 30 -16.65 10.45 7.61
CA LEU A 30 -17.49 11.52 7.07
C LEU A 30 -18.84 10.97 6.56
N LEU A 31 -18.82 9.79 5.97
CA LEU A 31 -19.96 9.23 5.24
C LEU A 31 -21.00 8.59 6.16
N SER A 32 -20.62 8.16 7.37
CA SER A 32 -21.55 7.57 8.35
C SER A 32 -22.69 8.51 8.76
N ASP A 33 -22.50 9.84 8.65
CA ASP A 33 -23.49 10.84 9.05
C ASP A 33 -24.22 11.50 7.86
N LEU A 34 -23.77 11.25 6.63
CA LEU A 34 -24.19 12.02 5.44
C LEU A 34 -24.94 11.21 4.38
N LEU A 35 -24.88 9.87 4.42
CA LEU A 35 -25.46 9.04 3.37
C LEU A 35 -26.74 8.34 3.78
N PRO A 36 -27.73 8.26 2.87
CA PRO A 36 -28.84 7.34 3.05
C PRO A 36 -28.33 5.88 2.98
N PRO A 37 -28.96 4.95 3.73
CA PRO A 37 -28.46 3.59 3.93
C PRO A 37 -28.19 2.81 2.63
N GLU A 38 -28.96 3.06 1.56
CA GLU A 38 -28.78 2.34 0.29
C GLU A 38 -27.47 2.72 -0.42
N LYS A 39 -26.96 3.94 -0.21
CA LYS A 39 -25.69 4.40 -0.80
C LYS A 39 -24.52 4.12 0.11
N GLU A 40 -24.75 4.09 1.42
CA GLU A 40 -23.75 3.78 2.43
C GLU A 40 -23.08 2.43 2.14
N GLY A 41 -23.86 1.35 2.02
CA GLY A 41 -23.30 0.01 1.77
C GLY A 41 -22.45 -0.09 0.49
N MET A 42 -22.83 0.61 -0.58
CA MET A 42 -22.05 0.64 -1.82
C MET A 42 -20.72 1.38 -1.63
N ILE A 43 -20.72 2.51 -0.93
CA ILE A 43 -19.48 3.26 -0.71
C ILE A 43 -18.55 2.54 0.27
N TYR A 44 -19.08 1.93 1.33
CA TYR A 44 -18.28 1.06 2.20
C TYR A 44 -17.60 -0.06 1.41
N ALA A 45 -18.32 -0.74 0.51
CA ALA A 45 -17.75 -1.80 -0.32
C ALA A 45 -16.65 -1.29 -1.26
N LEU A 46 -16.80 -0.09 -1.84
CA LEU A 46 -15.77 0.53 -2.69
C LEU A 46 -14.52 0.91 -1.89
N ILE A 47 -14.71 1.47 -0.70
CA ILE A 47 -13.62 1.84 0.21
C ILE A 47 -12.84 0.60 0.65
N ASP A 48 -13.54 -0.46 1.08
CA ASP A 48 -12.89 -1.70 1.49
C ASP A 48 -12.14 -2.39 0.33
N ALA A 49 -12.73 -2.39 -0.87
CA ALA A 49 -12.06 -2.89 -2.08
C ALA A 49 -10.76 -2.11 -2.38
N GLN A 50 -10.76 -0.79 -2.21
CA GLN A 50 -9.55 0.03 -2.34
C GLN A 50 -8.53 -0.33 -1.25
N GLY A 51 -8.97 -0.51 0.00
CA GLY A 51 -8.12 -0.97 1.11
C GLY A 51 -7.45 -2.32 0.82
N HIS A 52 -8.17 -3.26 0.20
CA HIS A 52 -7.62 -4.53 -0.27
C HIS A 52 -6.57 -4.36 -1.38
N CYS A 53 -6.84 -3.52 -2.38
CA CYS A 53 -5.88 -3.20 -3.43
C CYS A 53 -4.60 -2.56 -2.87
N ARG A 54 -4.73 -1.62 -1.91
CA ARG A 54 -3.59 -1.01 -1.21
C ARG A 54 -2.75 -2.07 -0.50
N ARG A 55 -3.35 -2.93 0.32
CA ARG A 55 -2.64 -3.99 1.06
C ARG A 55 -1.82 -4.87 0.12
N ARG A 56 -2.39 -5.25 -1.03
CA ARG A 56 -1.68 -6.03 -2.06
C ARG A 56 -0.52 -5.28 -2.68
N ALA A 57 -0.71 -4.01 -3.02
CA ALA A 57 0.34 -3.18 -3.61
C ALA A 57 1.51 -2.96 -2.62
N MET A 58 1.23 -2.69 -1.34
CA MET A 58 2.25 -2.58 -0.29
C MET A 58 3.03 -3.88 -0.10
N ALA A 59 2.35 -5.04 -0.09
CA ALA A 59 3.01 -6.33 0.02
C ALA A 59 3.97 -6.56 -1.16
N LEU A 60 3.54 -6.25 -2.39
CA LEU A 60 4.36 -6.37 -3.59
C LEU A 60 5.57 -5.42 -3.55
N ALA A 61 5.37 -4.15 -3.20
CA ALA A 61 6.44 -3.17 -3.05
C ALA A 61 7.47 -3.63 -2.00
N GLY A 62 7.01 -4.13 -0.86
CA GLY A 62 7.89 -4.69 0.18
C GLY A 62 8.66 -5.94 -0.28
N HIS A 63 8.08 -6.78 -1.13
CA HIS A 63 8.80 -7.91 -1.73
C HIS A 63 9.88 -7.44 -2.72
N ILE A 64 9.58 -6.44 -3.56
CA ILE A 64 10.54 -5.86 -4.51
C ILE A 64 11.73 -5.26 -3.75
N ALA A 65 11.46 -4.43 -2.73
CA ALA A 65 12.48 -3.82 -1.88
C ALA A 65 13.42 -4.88 -1.24
N ARG A 66 12.87 -5.99 -0.72
CA ARG A 66 13.67 -7.07 -0.12
C ARG A 66 14.44 -7.91 -1.14
N SER A 67 13.85 -8.18 -2.31
CA SER A 67 14.50 -8.97 -3.37
C SER A 67 15.72 -8.27 -4.00
N GLY A 68 15.84 -6.95 -3.84
CA GLY A 68 17.02 -6.21 -4.24
C GLY A 68 18.23 -6.41 -3.31
N GLY A 69 18.00 -6.87 -2.07
CA GLY A 69 19.05 -7.06 -1.05
C GLY A 69 19.71 -8.44 -1.05
N ASP A 70 19.02 -9.48 -1.55
CA ASP A 70 19.56 -10.86 -1.56
C ASP A 70 20.67 -11.10 -2.61
N ASN A 71 20.89 -10.16 -3.54
CA ASN A 71 21.97 -10.25 -4.53
C ASN A 71 23.29 -9.60 -4.09
N ASP A 72 23.37 -9.05 -2.87
CA ASP A 72 24.56 -8.37 -2.32
C ASP A 72 25.24 -9.15 -1.17
N GLN A 73 25.07 -10.49 -1.10
CA GLN A 73 25.94 -11.31 -0.24
C GLN A 73 27.31 -11.51 -0.92
N PRO A 74 28.43 -11.01 -0.35
CA PRO A 74 29.74 -11.32 -0.87
C PRO A 74 30.03 -12.81 -0.66
N ALA A 75 30.35 -13.52 -1.75
CA ALA A 75 30.73 -14.91 -1.81
C ALA A 75 32.12 -15.18 -1.17
N TYR A 76 32.31 -14.79 0.08
CA TYR A 76 33.55 -14.98 0.85
C TYR A 76 33.33 -15.81 2.12
N LEU A 77 32.43 -16.79 2.12
CA LEU A 77 32.34 -17.80 3.19
C LEU A 77 31.83 -19.15 2.65
N SER A 78 32.57 -19.77 1.73
CA SER A 78 32.46 -21.20 1.42
C SER A 78 33.82 -21.80 1.09
#